data_AF-A0A0F6YE18-F1
#
_entry.id   AF-A0A0F6YE18-F1
#
_cell.length_a   1.000
_cell.length_b   1.000
_cell.length_c   1.000
_cell.angle_alpha   90.00
_cell.angle_beta   90.00
_cell.angle_gamma   90.00
#
_symmetry.space_group_name_H-M   'P 1'
#
loop_
_entity.id
_entity.type
_entity.pdbx_description
1 polymer ?
#
loop_
_entity_poly.entity_id
_entity_poly.type
_entity_poly.pdbx_seq_one_letter_code
_entity_poly.pdbx_strand_id
1 'polypeptide(L)'
;MLLQILIIQLLFGSSTTIKKTFNLFANNVPTRQVEIFLENYLVQLSNIIAHALIQNLETVHETNATCLCNVKFLSDRKLEKLKNNLVWHALIKNYIERPRAIYESRYKVWGFYKEGLNCQYVYACRSNELYSLSSAQILVTFLLEIQDFFIPKVKSTVFLLGQFIIHIGQNLLNQIIKTFLEIVRRSSKFNKQSNSL
;
A
#
# COMPACT_ATOMS: atom_id res chain seq x y z
N MET A 1 19.37 -5.35 7.96
CA MET A 1 19.26 -6.60 7.19
C MET A 1 19.57 -6.41 5.70
N LEU A 2 18.84 -5.57 4.94
CA LEU A 2 19.11 -5.34 3.50
C LEU A 2 20.55 -4.89 3.19
N LEU A 3 21.11 -3.95 3.98
CA LEU A 3 22.50 -3.50 3.80
C LEU A 3 23.51 -4.63 3.99
N GLN A 4 23.31 -5.47 5.01
CA GLN A 4 24.17 -6.63 5.27
C GLN A 4 24.14 -7.59 4.08
N ILE A 5 22.98 -7.79 3.47
CA ILE A 5 22.81 -8.65 2.29
C ILE A 5 23.51 -8.03 1.08
N LEU A 6 23.35 -6.72 0.85
CA LEU A 6 24.06 -6.01 -0.21
C LEU A 6 25.58 -6.16 -0.04
N ILE A 7 26.11 -5.98 1.17
CA ILE A 7 27.55 -6.14 1.46
C ILE A 7 28.01 -7.58 1.18
N ILE A 8 27.25 -8.59 1.63
CA ILE A 8 27.57 -9.99 1.35
C ILE A 8 27.52 -10.28 -0.16
N GLN A 9 26.56 -9.72 -0.89
CA GLN A 9 26.46 -9.88 -2.34
C GLN A 9 27.62 -9.20 -3.08
N LEU A 10 28.05 -8.01 -2.64
CA LEU A 10 29.18 -7.30 -3.24
C LEU A 10 30.52 -8.00 -2.95
N LEU A 11 30.70 -8.52 -1.74
CA LEU A 11 31.96 -9.17 -1.33
C LEU A 11 32.08 -10.62 -1.81
N PHE A 12 30.97 -11.38 -1.78
CA PHE A 12 30.99 -12.83 -2.00
C PHE A 12 30.14 -13.28 -3.20
N GLY A 13 29.48 -12.36 -3.91
CA GLY A 13 28.61 -12.66 -5.04
C GLY A 13 27.31 -13.35 -4.60
N SER A 14 27.33 -14.67 -4.42
CA SER A 14 26.18 -15.47 -3.98
C SER A 14 26.51 -16.28 -2.73
N SER A 15 25.81 -15.99 -1.62
CA SER A 15 25.84 -16.82 -0.42
C SER A 15 24.59 -17.68 -0.31
N THR A 16 24.74 -18.92 0.13
CA THR A 16 23.64 -19.85 0.43
C THR A 16 22.68 -19.31 1.49
N THR A 17 23.18 -18.46 2.40
CA THR A 17 22.36 -17.77 3.42
C THR A 17 21.37 -16.80 2.78
N ILE A 18 21.78 -16.08 1.73
CA ILE A 18 20.92 -15.12 1.03
C ILE A 18 19.76 -15.83 0.30
N LYS A 19 20.02 -17.00 -0.28
CA LYS A 19 19.00 -17.85 -0.95
C LYS A 19 17.91 -18.36 0.00
N LYS A 20 18.19 -18.49 1.30
CA LYS A 20 17.19 -18.95 2.30
C LYS A 20 16.30 -17.81 2.79
N THR A 21 16.86 -16.62 2.97
CA THR A 21 16.14 -15.49 3.56
C THR A 21 15.21 -14.79 2.57
N PHE A 22 15.64 -14.70 1.32
CA PHE A 22 14.82 -14.27 0.21
C PHE A 22 14.68 -15.50 -0.68
N ASN A 23 13.45 -15.90 -1.03
CA ASN A 23 13.20 -17.03 -1.92
C ASN A 23 13.67 -16.66 -3.35
N LEU A 24 14.98 -16.51 -3.52
CA LEU A 24 15.59 -15.87 -4.68
C LEU A 24 15.78 -16.88 -5.79
N PHE A 25 15.17 -16.54 -6.92
CA PHE A 25 15.30 -17.28 -8.16
C PHE A 25 16.78 -17.40 -8.58
N ALA A 26 17.16 -18.66 -8.84
CA ALA A 26 18.25 -19.12 -9.70
C ALA A 26 19.71 -18.97 -9.25
N ASN A 27 20.54 -19.82 -9.86
CA ASN A 27 21.95 -20.09 -9.55
C ASN A 27 22.93 -18.96 -9.91
N ASN A 28 22.44 -17.87 -10.50
CA ASN A 28 23.22 -16.71 -10.88
C ASN A 28 22.69 -15.52 -10.09
N VAL A 29 23.57 -14.75 -9.44
CA VAL A 29 23.18 -13.46 -8.82
C VAL A 29 22.57 -12.60 -9.93
N PRO A 30 21.28 -12.27 -9.90
CA PRO A 30 20.73 -11.37 -10.88
C PRO A 30 21.39 -10.02 -10.64
N THR A 31 22.22 -9.54 -11.57
CA THR A 31 22.86 -8.21 -11.50
C THR A 31 21.85 -7.12 -11.17
N ARG A 32 20.64 -7.27 -11.70
CA ARG A 32 19.48 -6.42 -11.45
C ARG A 32 19.03 -6.35 -9.98
N GLN A 33 19.20 -7.43 -9.21
CA GLN A 33 18.84 -7.42 -7.79
C GLN A 33 19.83 -6.59 -6.96
N VAL A 34 21.12 -6.73 -7.26
CA VAL A 34 22.17 -5.94 -6.59
C VAL A 34 21.97 -4.46 -6.91
N GLU A 35 21.67 -4.14 -8.17
CA GLU A 35 21.31 -2.80 -8.63
C GLU A 35 20.15 -2.22 -7.80
N ILE A 36 19.02 -2.93 -7.71
CA ILE A 36 17.87 -2.52 -6.91
C ILE A 36 18.22 -2.24 -5.44
N PHE A 37 19.04 -3.10 -4.81
CA PHE A 37 19.42 -2.90 -3.42
C PHE A 37 20.38 -1.73 -3.23
N LEU A 38 21.26 -1.50 -4.20
CA LEU A 38 22.18 -0.36 -4.22
C LEU A 38 21.42 0.95 -4.41
N GLU A 39 20.49 1.02 -5.36
CA GLU A 39 19.61 2.18 -5.57
C GLU A 39 18.84 2.52 -4.29
N ASN A 40 18.22 1.52 -3.67
CA ASN A 40 17.53 1.71 -2.41
C ASN A 40 18.46 2.21 -1.30
N TYR A 41 19.69 1.71 -1.23
CA TYR A 41 20.66 2.17 -0.25
C TYR A 41 21.02 3.65 -0.47
N LEU A 42 21.28 4.05 -1.72
CA LEU A 42 21.56 5.45 -2.07
C LEU A 42 20.40 6.38 -1.67
N VAL A 43 19.16 5.96 -1.94
CA VAL A 43 17.95 6.72 -1.56
C VAL A 43 17.84 6.84 -0.04
N GLN A 44 18.05 5.75 0.70
CA GLN A 44 18.00 5.78 2.16
C GLN A 44 19.11 6.64 2.76
N LEU A 45 20.33 6.56 2.23
CA LEU A 45 21.45 7.37 2.65
C LEU A 45 21.19 8.85 2.39
N SER A 46 20.71 9.20 1.20
CA SER A 46 20.31 10.57 0.85
C SER A 46 19.24 11.09 1.80
N ASN A 47 18.25 10.27 2.16
CA ASN A 47 17.20 10.66 3.11
C ASN A 47 17.75 10.88 4.52
N ILE A 48 18.70 10.06 4.98
CA ILE A 48 19.36 10.24 6.29
C ILE A 48 20.17 11.55 6.30
N ILE A 49 20.97 11.78 5.27
CA ILE A 49 21.78 13.01 5.13
C ILE A 49 20.87 14.23 5.11
N ALA A 50 19.81 14.21 4.28
CA ALA A 50 18.84 15.31 4.22
C ALA A 50 18.18 15.56 5.57
N HIS A 51 17.79 14.51 6.29
CA HIS A 51 17.18 14.65 7.61
C HIS A 51 18.15 15.26 8.63
N ALA A 52 19.41 14.79 8.65
CA ALA A 52 20.45 15.32 9.54
C ALA A 52 20.74 16.79 9.26
N LEU A 53 20.88 17.17 7.98
CA LEU A 53 21.09 18.56 7.58
C LEU A 53 19.90 19.44 8.01
N ILE A 54 18.67 19.00 7.76
CA ILE A 54 17.47 19.79 8.11
C ILE A 54 17.27 19.92 9.62
N GLN A 55 17.61 18.88 10.40
CA GLN A 55 17.50 18.95 11.86
C GLN A 55 18.46 19.98 12.47
N ASN A 56 19.68 20.08 11.93
CA ASN A 56 20.72 20.99 12.42
C ASN A 56 20.48 22.47 12.09
N LEU A 57 19.48 22.81 11.27
CA LEU A 57 19.13 24.20 10.96
C LEU A 57 18.31 24.77 12.13
N GLU A 58 18.84 25.78 12.81
CA GLU A 58 18.16 26.44 13.93
C GLU A 58 17.24 27.58 13.46
N THR A 59 17.68 28.38 12.48
CA THR A 59 16.92 29.53 11.98
C THR A 59 16.97 29.68 10.45
N VAL A 60 16.02 30.38 9.86
CA VAL A 60 16.02 30.67 8.41
C VAL A 60 17.22 31.50 7.98
N HIS A 61 17.80 32.31 8.85
CA HIS A 61 19.01 33.05 8.53
C HIS A 61 20.18 32.14 8.15
N GLU A 62 20.31 30.97 8.79
CA GLU A 62 21.30 29.94 8.43
C GLU A 62 20.95 29.25 7.10
N THR A 63 19.66 29.07 6.80
CA THR A 63 19.22 28.46 5.54
C THR A 63 19.55 29.32 4.31
N ASN A 64 19.47 30.65 4.45
CA ASN A 64 19.77 31.61 3.39
C ASN A 64 21.28 31.75 3.15
N ALA A 65 22.08 31.69 4.22
CA ALA A 65 23.55 31.72 4.12
C ALA A 65 24.10 30.44 3.45
N THR A 66 23.41 29.31 3.58
CA THR A 66 23.91 28.01 3.11
C THR A 66 23.33 27.58 1.76
N CYS A 67 22.40 28.33 1.15
CA CYS A 67 21.72 27.99 -0.13
C CYS A 67 21.08 26.58 -0.18
N LEU A 68 20.77 25.99 0.97
CA LEU A 68 20.29 24.60 1.05
C LEU A 68 18.79 24.46 0.75
N CYS A 69 18.01 25.53 0.93
CA CYS A 69 16.56 25.50 0.77
C CYS A 69 16.09 26.47 -0.30
N ASN A 70 15.08 26.06 -1.05
CA ASN A 70 14.41 26.91 -2.01
C ASN A 70 13.81 28.13 -1.29
N VAL A 71 13.81 29.29 -1.94
CA VAL A 71 13.15 30.57 -1.58
C VAL A 71 11.77 30.36 -0.93
N LYS A 72 11.06 29.28 -1.30
CA LYS A 72 9.77 28.92 -0.70
C LYS A 72 9.80 28.67 0.83
N PHE A 73 10.95 28.37 1.43
CA PHE A 73 11.14 28.08 2.86
C PHE A 73 11.74 29.26 3.66
N LEU A 74 11.72 30.47 3.12
CA LEU A 74 12.23 31.73 3.70
C LEU A 74 11.55 32.21 5.01
N SER A 75 10.70 31.41 5.66
CA SER A 75 10.11 31.81 6.94
C SER A 75 10.29 30.72 7.98
N ASP A 76 10.66 31.11 9.21
CA ASP A 76 10.97 30.17 10.29
C ASP A 76 9.83 29.17 10.51
N ARG A 77 8.59 29.67 10.44
CA ARG A 77 7.39 28.83 10.52
C ARG A 77 7.31 27.73 9.45
N LYS A 78 7.79 27.99 8.23
CA LYS A 78 7.78 26.97 7.16
C LYS A 78 8.89 25.95 7.37
N LEU A 79 10.05 26.38 7.87
CA LEU A 79 11.14 25.48 8.25
C LEU A 79 10.72 24.57 9.40
N GLU A 80 10.12 25.12 10.46
CA GLU A 80 9.56 24.34 11.57
C GLU A 80 8.48 23.35 11.09
N LYS A 81 7.59 23.79 10.18
CA LYS A 81 6.60 22.89 9.58
C LYS A 81 7.25 21.74 8.81
N LEU A 82 8.34 21.99 8.08
CA LEU A 82 9.11 20.95 7.40
C LEU A 82 9.71 19.96 8.41
N LYS A 83 10.35 20.45 9.49
CA LYS A 83 10.91 19.62 10.56
C LYS A 83 9.82 18.74 11.20
N ASN A 84 8.68 19.33 11.53
CA ASN A 84 7.54 18.61 12.10
C ASN A 84 7.01 17.52 11.16
N ASN A 85 6.88 17.83 9.87
CA ASN A 85 6.44 16.83 8.88
C ASN A 85 7.44 15.67 8.76
N LEU A 86 8.74 15.93 8.82
CA LEU A 86 9.77 14.88 8.80
C LEU A 86 9.69 13.98 10.03
N VAL A 87 9.46 14.55 11.21
CA VAL A 87 9.24 13.80 12.47
C VAL A 87 7.99 12.92 12.34
N TRP A 88 6.87 13.48 11.90
CA TRP A 88 5.64 12.71 11.68
C TRP A 88 5.83 11.58 10.67
N HIS A 89 6.52 11.84 9.57
CA HIS A 89 6.84 10.79 8.59
C HIS A 89 7.69 9.67 9.20
N ALA A 90 8.69 10.00 10.03
CA ALA A 90 9.50 9.00 10.73
C ALA A 90 8.66 8.16 11.72
N LEU A 91 7.73 8.80 12.46
CA LEU A 91 6.81 8.10 13.36
C LEU A 91 5.88 7.14 12.60
N ILE A 92 5.24 7.60 11.52
CA ILE A 92 4.37 6.77 10.68
C ILE A 92 5.16 5.59 10.11
N LYS A 93 6.36 5.84 9.59
CA LYS A 93 7.22 4.78 9.04
C LYS A 93 7.57 3.73 10.10
N ASN A 94 7.87 4.14 11.33
CA ASN A 94 8.29 3.22 12.38
C ASN A 94 7.11 2.48 13.05
N TYR A 95 5.98 3.15 13.28
CA TYR A 95 4.86 2.55 14.02
C TYR A 95 3.81 1.91 13.13
N ILE A 96 3.67 2.33 11.86
CA ILE A 96 2.62 1.84 10.97
C ILE A 96 3.23 1.04 9.81
N GLU A 97 4.13 1.64 9.04
CA GLU A 97 4.65 0.98 7.84
C GLU A 97 5.57 -0.20 8.16
N ARG A 98 6.45 -0.07 9.16
CA ARG A 98 7.39 -1.13 9.54
C ARG A 98 6.67 -2.39 10.06
N PRO A 99 5.73 -2.32 11.01
CA PRO A 99 5.04 -3.52 11.50
C PRO A 99 4.21 -4.18 10.40
N ARG A 100 3.54 -3.37 9.56
CA ARG A 100 2.82 -3.87 8.38
C ARG A 100 3.72 -4.63 7.41
N ALA A 101 4.89 -4.07 7.08
CA ALA A 101 5.85 -4.71 6.19
C ALA A 101 6.41 -6.03 6.77
N ILE A 102 6.58 -6.11 8.09
CA ILE A 102 6.99 -7.35 8.77
C ILE A 102 5.85 -8.39 8.70
N TYR A 103 4.62 -7.99 9.02
CA TYR A 103 3.43 -8.85 8.95
C TYR A 103 3.25 -9.47 7.56
N GLU A 104 3.32 -8.64 6.52
CA GLU A 104 3.20 -9.06 5.12
C GLU A 104 4.48 -9.73 4.57
N SER A 105 5.51 -9.97 5.40
CA SER A 105 6.78 -10.62 5.02
C SER A 105 7.44 -9.99 3.80
N ARG A 106 7.48 -8.66 3.75
CA ARG A 106 8.03 -7.90 2.62
C ARG A 106 8.91 -6.75 3.05
N TYR A 107 9.86 -6.40 2.19
CA TYR A 107 10.65 -5.19 2.28
C TYR A 107 10.21 -4.20 1.21
N LYS A 108 10.00 -2.93 1.60
CA LYS A 108 9.82 -1.82 0.67
C LYS A 108 11.20 -1.34 0.22
N VAL A 109 11.44 -1.36 -1.09
CA VAL A 109 12.72 -1.05 -1.72
C VAL A 109 12.50 0.06 -2.75
N TRP A 110 13.30 1.12 -2.67
CA TRP A 110 13.24 2.24 -3.61
C TRP A 110 14.14 1.98 -4.81
N GLY A 111 13.65 2.31 -6.01
CA GLY A 111 14.42 2.23 -7.24
C GLY A 111 14.22 3.45 -8.13
N PHE A 112 15.15 3.66 -9.04
CA PHE A 112 15.08 4.73 -10.04
C PHE A 112 14.49 4.18 -11.34
N TYR A 113 13.36 4.74 -11.76
CA TYR A 113 12.68 4.38 -12.99
C TYR A 113 12.58 5.59 -13.91
N LYS A 114 12.18 5.37 -15.17
CA LYS A 114 12.02 6.44 -16.16
C LYS A 114 11.07 7.55 -15.70
N GLU A 115 10.05 7.19 -14.92
CA GLU A 115 9.03 8.11 -14.38
C GLU A 115 9.47 8.79 -13.07
N GLY A 116 10.67 8.45 -12.56
CA GLY A 116 11.22 8.98 -11.32
C GLY A 116 11.44 7.92 -10.26
N LEU A 117 11.43 8.35 -9.00
CA LEU A 117 11.64 7.50 -7.85
C LEU A 117 10.37 6.67 -7.56
N ASN A 118 10.47 5.35 -7.59
CA ASN A 118 9.34 4.47 -7.28
C ASN A 118 9.70 3.40 -6.23
N CYS A 119 8.69 2.83 -5.60
CA CYS A 119 8.80 1.74 -4.64
C CYS A 119 8.38 0.42 -5.24
N GLN A 120 9.10 -0.64 -4.88
CA GLN A 120 8.68 -2.02 -5.09
C GLN A 120 8.79 -2.82 -3.80
N TYR A 121 8.07 -3.94 -3.74
CA TYR A 121 8.11 -4.84 -2.60
C TYR A 121 8.88 -6.11 -2.94
N VAL A 122 9.83 -6.47 -2.08
CA VAL A 122 10.61 -7.70 -2.20
C VAL A 122 10.22 -8.63 -1.06
N TYR A 123 9.81 -9.85 -1.40
CA TYR A 123 9.46 -10.87 -0.40
C TYR A 123 10.70 -11.31 0.39
N ALA A 124 10.56 -11.41 1.71
CA ALA A 124 11.58 -11.96 2.59
C ALA A 124 10.94 -12.67 3.79
N CYS A 125 11.56 -13.75 4.25
CA CYS A 125 11.12 -14.41 5.47
C CYS A 125 11.48 -13.54 6.68
N ARG A 126 10.49 -12.89 7.30
CA ARG A 126 10.66 -11.91 8.39
C ARG A 126 9.93 -12.29 9.68
N SER A 127 9.52 -13.55 9.83
CA SER A 127 8.78 -14.03 11.01
C SER A 127 9.53 -13.74 12.33
N ASN A 128 10.85 -13.91 12.34
CA ASN A 128 11.67 -13.67 13.53
C ASN A 128 11.71 -12.18 13.93
N GLU A 129 11.45 -11.25 13.01
CA GLU A 129 11.44 -9.82 13.30
C GLU A 129 10.18 -9.40 14.08
N LEU A 130 9.12 -10.22 14.10
CA LEU A 130 7.91 -9.95 14.88
C LEU A 130 8.22 -9.83 16.37
N TYR A 131 9.14 -10.64 16.89
CA TYR A 131 9.58 -10.59 18.29
C TYR A 131 10.36 -9.31 18.64
N SER A 132 10.82 -8.55 17.63
CA SER A 132 11.54 -7.28 17.83
C SER A 132 10.62 -6.07 17.85
N LEU A 133 9.31 -6.25 17.63
CA LEU A 133 8.34 -5.17 17.62
C LEU A 133 8.02 -4.70 19.04
N SER A 134 7.86 -3.38 19.20
CA SER A 134 7.37 -2.82 20.47
C SER A 134 5.87 -3.09 20.66
N SER A 135 5.37 -2.99 21.88
CA SER A 135 3.94 -3.24 22.18
C SER A 135 2.99 -2.40 21.32
N ALA A 136 3.34 -1.14 21.04
CA ALA A 136 2.54 -0.28 20.17
C ALA A 136 2.56 -0.75 18.70
N GLN A 137 3.67 -1.32 18.24
CA GLN A 137 3.79 -1.89 16.90
C GLN A 137 3.02 -3.22 16.78
N ILE A 138 3.00 -4.03 17.85
CA ILE A 138 2.22 -5.27 17.92
C ILE A 138 0.72 -5.00 17.81
N LEU A 139 0.24 -3.88 18.38
CA LEU A 139 -1.14 -3.46 18.20
C LEU A 139 -1.50 -3.29 16.72
N VAL A 140 -0.59 -2.71 15.92
CA VAL A 140 -0.81 -2.53 14.48
C VAL A 140 -0.89 -3.88 13.77
N THR A 141 -0.01 -4.83 14.10
CA THR A 141 -0.09 -6.18 13.49
C THR A 141 -1.37 -6.91 13.89
N PHE A 142 -1.83 -6.75 15.12
CA PHE A 142 -3.09 -7.31 15.58
C PHE A 142 -4.31 -6.72 14.84
N LEU A 143 -4.32 -5.40 14.60
CA LEU A 143 -5.37 -4.77 13.80
C LEU A 143 -5.38 -5.27 12.35
N LEU A 144 -4.21 -5.52 11.76
CA LEU A 144 -4.10 -6.13 10.44
C LEU A 144 -4.64 -7.56 10.42
N GLU A 145 -4.37 -8.35 11.46
CA GLU A 145 -4.89 -9.71 11.58
C GLU A 145 -6.42 -9.74 11.74
N ILE A 146 -6.98 -8.82 12.53
CA ILE A 146 -8.43 -8.60 12.60
C ILE A 146 -8.96 -8.24 11.20
N GLN A 147 -8.32 -7.29 10.53
CA GLN A 147 -8.73 -6.86 9.19
C GLN A 147 -8.79 -8.05 8.21
N ASP A 148 -7.74 -8.86 8.15
CA ASP A 148 -7.65 -10.00 7.24
C ASP A 148 -8.67 -11.11 7.59
N PHE A 149 -9.05 -11.24 8.85
CA PHE A 149 -10.10 -12.16 9.27
C PHE A 149 -11.52 -11.67 8.94
N PHE A 150 -11.79 -10.37 9.14
CA PHE A 150 -13.13 -9.80 9.01
C PHE A 150 -13.47 -9.38 7.57
N ILE A 151 -12.53 -8.79 6.82
CA ILE A 151 -12.79 -8.29 5.46
C ILE A 151 -13.41 -9.36 4.54
N PRO A 152 -12.85 -10.59 4.44
CA PRO A 152 -13.42 -11.61 3.57
C PRO A 152 -14.85 -11.98 3.94
N LYS A 153 -15.15 -12.02 5.25
CA LYS A 153 -16.48 -12.35 5.77
C LYS A 153 -17.48 -11.26 5.45
N VAL A 154 -17.14 -10.01 5.73
CA VAL A 154 -18.00 -8.85 5.39
C VAL A 154 -18.26 -8.79 3.88
N LYS A 155 -17.22 -8.98 3.06
CA LYS A 155 -17.36 -8.99 1.59
C LYS A 155 -18.29 -10.11 1.12
N SER A 156 -18.17 -11.31 1.70
CA SER A 156 -19.06 -12.44 1.39
C SER A 156 -20.51 -12.16 1.77
N THR A 157 -20.76 -11.63 2.97
CA THR A 157 -22.11 -11.27 3.42
C THR A 157 -22.74 -10.18 2.55
N VAL A 158 -21.98 -9.13 2.21
CA VAL A 158 -22.46 -8.07 1.32
C VAL A 158 -22.76 -8.61 -0.09
N PHE A 159 -21.92 -9.50 -0.60
CA PHE A 159 -22.14 -10.13 -1.90
C PHE A 159 -23.42 -10.98 -1.91
N LEU A 160 -23.65 -11.78 -0.87
CA LEU A 160 -24.89 -12.56 -0.73
C LEU A 160 -26.13 -11.67 -0.63
N LEU A 161 -26.09 -10.64 0.22
CA LEU A 161 -27.19 -9.67 0.33
C LEU A 161 -27.47 -8.97 -1.01
N GLY A 162 -26.43 -8.60 -1.74
CA GLY A 162 -26.56 -8.04 -3.08
C GLY A 162 -27.27 -8.98 -4.05
N GLN A 163 -26.91 -10.27 -4.04
CA GLN A 163 -27.59 -11.28 -4.86
C GLN A 163 -29.06 -11.44 -4.49
N PHE A 164 -29.39 -11.47 -3.19
CA PHE A 164 -30.78 -11.54 -2.71
C PHE A 164 -31.60 -10.35 -3.20
N ILE A 165 -31.07 -9.14 -3.08
CA ILE A 165 -31.76 -7.91 -3.54
C ILE A 165 -32.00 -7.95 -5.05
N ILE A 166 -30.98 -8.33 -5.84
CA ILE A 166 -31.10 -8.44 -7.30
C ILE A 166 -32.16 -9.47 -7.67
N HIS A 167 -32.18 -10.62 -7.01
CA HIS A 167 -33.14 -11.68 -7.30
C HIS A 167 -34.58 -11.27 -6.98
N ILE A 168 -34.80 -10.62 -5.83
CA ILE A 168 -36.10 -10.06 -5.46
C ILE A 168 -36.53 -9.01 -6.49
N GLY A 169 -35.62 -8.11 -6.89
CA GLY A 169 -35.88 -7.09 -7.90
C GLY A 169 -36.28 -7.69 -9.25
N GLN A 170 -35.57 -8.72 -9.72
CA GLN A 170 -35.90 -9.44 -10.95
C GLN A 170 -37.28 -10.09 -10.88
N ASN A 171 -37.62 -10.75 -9.77
CA ASN A 171 -38.92 -11.39 -9.59
C ASN A 171 -40.06 -10.36 -9.60
N LEU A 172 -39.90 -9.24 -8.89
CA LEU A 172 -40.89 -8.16 -8.88
C LEU A 172 -41.08 -7.54 -10.27
N LEU A 173 -40.00 -7.26 -11.00
CA LEU A 173 -40.07 -6.76 -12.37
C LEU A 173 -40.80 -7.74 -13.29
N ASN A 174 -40.50 -9.03 -13.19
CA ASN A 174 -41.14 -10.05 -14.00
C ASN A 174 -42.65 -10.16 -13.70
N GLN A 175 -43.04 -10.06 -12.42
CA GLN A 175 -44.45 -10.02 -12.03
C GLN A 175 -45.17 -8.78 -12.57
N ILE A 176 -44.55 -7.60 -12.51
CA ILE A 176 -45.12 -6.36 -13.06
C ILE A 176 -45.31 -6.46 -14.58
N ILE A 177 -44.33 -6.98 -15.30
CA ILE A 177 -44.42 -7.17 -16.76
C ILE A 177 -45.54 -8.15 -17.09
N LYS A 178 -45.66 -9.26 -16.34
CA LYS A 178 -46.70 -10.26 -16.56
C LYS A 178 -48.10 -9.70 -16.33
N THR A 179 -48.33 -8.98 -15.24
CA THR A 179 -49.64 -8.37 -14.96
C THR A 179 -49.99 -7.31 -16.00
N PHE A 180 -49.02 -6.49 -16.42
CA PHE A 180 -49.21 -5.51 -17.49
C PHE A 180 -49.62 -6.18 -18.82
N LEU A 181 -48.92 -7.24 -19.23
CA LEU A 181 -49.25 -8.01 -20.44
C LEU A 181 -50.65 -8.63 -20.36
N GLU A 182 -51.06 -9.16 -19.20
CA GLU A 182 -52.40 -9.71 -19.00
C GLU A 182 -53.49 -8.62 -19.10
N ILE A 183 -53.26 -7.44 -18.55
CA ILE A 183 -54.19 -6.29 -18.66
C ILE A 183 -54.35 -5.86 -20.12
N VAL A 184 -53.24 -5.69 -20.85
CA VAL A 184 -53.26 -5.32 -22.28
C VAL A 184 -54.00 -6.38 -23.10
N ARG A 185 -53.71 -7.67 -22.86
CA ARG A 185 -54.40 -8.77 -23.54
C ARG A 185 -55.90 -8.77 -23.26
N ARG A 186 -56.31 -8.52 -22.01
CA ARG A 186 -57.73 -8.49 -21.60
C ARG A 186 -58.46 -7.31 -22.24
N SER A 187 -57.84 -6.13 -22.28
CA SER A 187 -58.36 -4.94 -22.98
C SER A 187 -58.50 -5.16 -24.49
N SER A 188 -57.49 -5.75 -25.14
CA SER A 188 -57.56 -6.09 -26.57
C SER A 188 -58.69 -7.08 -26.89
N LYS A 189 -58.89 -8.08 -26.02
CA LYS A 189 -59.98 -9.05 -26.18
C LYS A 189 -61.36 -8.40 -26.01
N PHE A 190 -61.49 -7.43 -25.11
CA PHE A 190 -62.72 -6.65 -24.91
C PHE A 190 -63.05 -5.78 -26.13
N ASN A 191 -62.06 -5.07 -26.71
CA ASN A 191 -62.25 -4.28 -27.92
C ASN A 191 -62.61 -5.12 -29.16
N LYS A 192 -62.12 -6.36 -29.24
CA LYS A 192 -62.52 -7.29 -30.32
C LYS A 192 -63.98 -7.73 -30.23
N GLN A 193 -64.54 -7.78 -29.02
CA GLN A 193 -65.90 -8.24 -28.76
C GLN A 193 -66.94 -7.12 -28.87
N SER A 194 -66.53 -5.86 -28.71
CA SER A 194 -67.38 -4.68 -28.98
C SER A 194 -67.50 -4.33 -30.46
N ASN A 195 -66.51 -4.70 -31.29
CA ASN A 195 -66.53 -4.46 -32.75
C ASN A 195 -67.24 -5.57 -33.55
N SER A 196 -67.80 -6.58 -32.87
CA SER A 196 -68.54 -7.71 -33.48
C SER A 196 -70.03 -7.72 -33.13
N LEU A 197 -70.54 -6.61 -32.59
CA LEU A 197 -71.96 -6.30 -32.39
C LEU A 197 -72.32 -5.13 -33.30
#